data_AF-A0A3Q0KUF4-F1
#
_entry.id   AF-A0A3Q0KUF4-F1
#
_cell.length_a   1.000
_cell.length_b   1.000
_cell.length_c   1.000
_cell.angle_alpha   90.00
_cell.angle_beta   90.00
_cell.angle_gamma   90.00
#
_symmetry.space_group_name_H-M   'P 1'
#
loop_
_entity.id
_entity.type
_entity.pdbx_description
1 polymer ?
#
loop_
_entity_poly.entity_id
_entity_poly.type
_entity_poly.pdbx_seq_one_letter_code
_entity_poly.pdbx_strand_id
1 'polypeptide(L)'
;MFLSQLQKYWNNIFIISNLLFIVFDIALLALPIRTLDVLANYNTILDYFKPVIFPVVIFTGILGLLSVFIGFIGLWKKKTVFILVHIVGLTIATIIEISISIRSSLRKNQFFKVANQSLWNSIQYYEKHPNYENQVDNLQREFFCCGVRSYTDYKRPVITLPLSCKTGNSIHPKGCAEALYDYIQHCIMIIIYICIAFAIIKAIYLATSILLYRKSEKNNLSV
;
A
#
# COMPACT_ATOMS: atom_id res chain seq x y z
N MET A 1 -1.13 44.65 -11.67
CA MET A 1 -0.18 43.78 -12.41
C MET A 1 0.50 42.74 -11.52
N PHE A 2 1.01 43.08 -10.34
CA PHE A 2 1.69 42.11 -9.46
C PHE A 2 0.77 40.99 -8.92
N LEU A 3 -0.44 41.34 -8.45
CA LEU A 3 -1.42 40.36 -7.96
C LEU A 3 -1.84 39.33 -9.03
N SER A 4 -2.05 39.78 -10.28
CA SER A 4 -2.40 38.89 -11.39
C SER A 4 -1.27 37.92 -11.74
N GLN A 5 -0.02 38.35 -11.63
CA GLN A 5 1.13 37.48 -11.85
C GLN A 5 1.23 36.43 -10.74
N LEU A 6 1.11 36.83 -9.47
CA LEU A 6 1.14 35.93 -8.32
C LEU A 6 0.03 34.86 -8.42
N GLN A 7 -1.18 35.26 -8.81
CA GLN A 7 -2.30 34.33 -9.01
C GLN A 7 -2.01 33.30 -10.11
N LYS A 8 -1.41 33.73 -11.22
CA LYS A 8 -1.05 32.82 -12.32
C LYS A 8 -0.02 31.78 -11.88
N TYR A 9 1.01 32.19 -11.13
CA TYR A 9 2.00 31.26 -10.58
C TYR A 9 1.36 30.26 -9.61
N TRP A 10 0.48 30.73 -8.71
CA TRP A 10 -0.19 29.84 -7.76
C TRP A 10 -1.08 28.81 -8.47
N ASN A 11 -1.88 29.24 -9.46
CA ASN A 11 -2.72 28.33 -10.25
C ASN A 11 -1.87 27.26 -10.95
N ASN A 12 -0.71 27.62 -11.51
CA ASN A 12 0.17 26.66 -12.17
C ASN A 12 0.74 25.63 -11.19
N ILE A 13 1.23 26.07 -10.03
CA ILE A 13 1.72 25.16 -8.97
C ILE A 13 0.60 24.23 -8.51
N PHE A 14 -0.60 24.78 -8.26
CA PHE A 14 -1.77 24.01 -7.87
C PHE A 14 -2.09 22.91 -8.88
N ILE A 15 -2.16 23.23 -10.18
CA ILE A 15 -2.47 22.26 -11.23
C ILE A 15 -1.39 21.17 -11.30
N ILE A 16 -0.11 21.55 -11.32
CA ILE A 16 1.00 20.59 -11.42
C ILE A 16 1.03 19.67 -10.20
N SER A 17 0.88 20.20 -8.99
CA SER A 17 0.84 19.40 -7.76
C SER A 17 -0.36 18.45 -7.73
N ASN A 18 -1.55 18.90 -8.12
CA ASN A 18 -2.73 18.04 -8.15
C ASN A 18 -2.65 16.93 -9.19
N LEU A 19 -2.05 17.20 -10.36
CA LEU A 19 -1.77 16.15 -11.34
C LEU A 19 -0.77 15.11 -10.79
N LEU A 20 0.26 15.56 -10.08
CA LEU A 20 1.19 14.66 -9.40
C LEU A 20 0.47 13.83 -8.33
N PHE A 21 -0.42 14.44 -7.55
CA PHE A 21 -1.19 13.76 -6.51
C PHE A 21 -2.07 12.65 -7.08
N ILE A 22 -2.72 12.86 -8.23
CA ILE A 22 -3.46 11.79 -8.92
C ILE A 22 -2.58 10.57 -9.18
N VAL A 23 -1.34 10.78 -9.66
CA VAL A 23 -0.41 9.67 -9.94
C VAL A 23 -0.06 8.91 -8.66
N PHE A 24 0.25 9.62 -7.58
CA PHE A 24 0.55 9.01 -6.28
C PHE A 24 -0.66 8.27 -5.70
N ASP A 25 -1.85 8.87 -5.72
CA ASP A 25 -3.07 8.26 -5.21
C ASP A 25 -3.45 7.00 -6.00
N ILE A 26 -3.30 6.99 -7.33
CA ILE A 26 -3.48 5.80 -8.17
C ILE A 26 -2.47 4.70 -7.78
N ALA A 27 -1.21 5.05 -7.54
CA ALA A 27 -0.21 4.08 -7.10
C ALA A 27 -0.56 3.47 -5.73
N LEU A 28 -1.05 4.29 -4.79
CA LEU A 28 -1.54 3.85 -3.48
C LEU A 28 -2.83 3.03 -3.57
N LEU A 29 -3.55 3.03 -4.69
CA LEU A 29 -4.64 2.09 -4.95
C LEU A 29 -4.11 0.79 -5.56
N ALA A 30 -3.37 0.90 -6.67
CA ALA A 30 -2.99 -0.25 -7.48
C ALA A 30 -2.07 -1.24 -6.75
N LEU A 31 -1.07 -0.74 -6.02
CA LEU A 31 -0.09 -1.58 -5.32
C LEU A 31 -0.73 -2.49 -4.26
N PRO A 32 -1.47 -1.97 -3.25
CA PRO A 32 -2.12 -2.82 -2.26
C PRO A 32 -3.24 -3.68 -2.86
N ILE A 33 -3.99 -3.22 -3.86
CA ILE A 33 -4.99 -4.06 -4.54
C ILE A 33 -4.32 -5.28 -5.17
N ARG A 34 -3.22 -5.09 -5.90
CA ARG A 34 -2.46 -6.21 -6.48
C ARG A 34 -1.99 -7.20 -5.42
N THR A 35 -1.44 -6.72 -4.31
CA THR A 35 -0.97 -7.61 -3.24
C THR A 35 -2.12 -8.34 -2.55
N LEU A 36 -3.27 -7.69 -2.37
CA LEU A 36 -4.47 -8.32 -1.82
C LEU A 36 -5.06 -9.39 -2.75
N ASP A 37 -5.00 -9.17 -4.07
CA ASP A 37 -5.42 -10.14 -5.08
C ASP A 37 -4.54 -11.40 -5.03
N VAL A 38 -3.21 -11.24 -4.95
CA VAL A 38 -2.28 -12.36 -4.74
C VAL A 38 -2.60 -13.11 -3.44
N LEU A 39 -2.84 -12.41 -2.34
CA LEU A 39 -3.22 -13.03 -1.06
C LEU A 39 -4.57 -13.75 -1.13
N ALA A 40 -5.48 -13.29 -1.99
CA ALA A 40 -6.80 -13.89 -2.12
C ALA A 40 -6.75 -15.34 -2.65
N ASN A 41 -5.74 -15.66 -3.47
CA ASN A 41 -5.49 -17.02 -3.96
C ASN A 41 -5.11 -18.01 -2.84
N TYR A 42 -4.75 -17.51 -1.66
CA TYR A 42 -4.29 -18.29 -0.51
C TYR A 42 -5.13 -18.05 0.75
N ASN A 43 -6.35 -17.51 0.61
CA ASN A 43 -7.20 -17.15 1.75
C ASN A 43 -7.46 -18.32 2.71
N THR A 44 -7.63 -19.54 2.20
CA THR A 44 -7.96 -20.72 3.03
C THR A 44 -6.77 -21.15 3.87
N ILE A 45 -5.55 -21.09 3.32
CA ILE A 45 -4.34 -21.50 4.03
C ILE A 45 -3.76 -20.38 4.92
N LEU A 46 -4.14 -19.13 4.67
CA LEU A 46 -3.74 -17.95 5.47
C LEU A 46 -4.82 -17.50 6.47
N ASP A 47 -5.87 -18.29 6.69
CA ASP A 47 -6.99 -17.94 7.57
C ASP A 47 -7.56 -16.53 7.29
N TYR A 48 -7.61 -16.14 6.01
CA TYR A 48 -8.06 -14.82 5.54
C TYR A 48 -7.27 -13.62 6.10
N PHE A 49 -6.12 -13.85 6.73
CA PHE A 49 -5.32 -12.79 7.34
C PHE A 49 -4.70 -11.87 6.29
N LYS A 50 -4.92 -10.55 6.46
CA LYS A 50 -4.38 -9.50 5.58
C LYS A 50 -3.75 -8.38 6.43
N PRO A 51 -2.53 -7.91 6.08
CA PRO A 51 -1.94 -6.73 6.71
C PRO A 51 -2.87 -5.51 6.63
N VAL A 52 -3.10 -4.86 7.77
CA VAL A 52 -4.01 -3.69 7.91
C VAL A 52 -3.57 -2.51 7.04
N ILE A 53 -2.28 -2.41 6.68
CA ILE A 53 -1.79 -1.34 5.81
C ILE A 53 -2.48 -1.32 4.45
N PHE A 54 -2.77 -2.48 3.86
CA PHE A 54 -3.33 -2.53 2.51
C PHE A 54 -4.72 -1.88 2.41
N PRO A 55 -5.75 -2.27 3.20
CA PRO A 55 -7.05 -1.62 3.12
C PRO A 55 -7.02 -0.15 3.55
N VAL A 56 -6.17 0.22 4.53
CA VAL A 56 -6.05 1.61 4.98
C VAL A 56 -5.48 2.51 3.88
N VAL A 57 -4.43 2.06 3.19
CA VAL A 57 -3.80 2.83 2.11
C VAL A 57 -4.71 2.91 0.88
N ILE A 58 -5.49 1.86 0.59
CA ILE A 58 -6.54 1.93 -0.45
C ILE A 58 -7.54 3.03 -0.09
N PHE A 59 -8.03 3.05 1.14
CA PHE A 59 -8.97 4.07 1.60
C PHE A 59 -8.39 5.49 1.46
N THR A 60 -7.14 5.71 1.85
CA THR A 60 -6.50 7.04 1.69
C THR A 60 -6.29 7.41 0.23
N GLY A 61 -5.98 6.46 -0.65
CA GLY A 61 -5.90 6.71 -2.10
C GLY A 61 -7.24 7.15 -2.70
N ILE A 62 -8.36 6.53 -2.31
CA ILE A 62 -9.70 6.95 -2.75
C ILE A 62 -10.01 8.36 -2.21
N LEU A 63 -9.78 8.58 -0.91
CA LEU A 63 -10.00 9.87 -0.27
C LEU A 63 -9.15 10.99 -0.92
N GLY A 64 -7.89 10.68 -1.25
CA GLY A 64 -6.95 11.55 -1.94
C GLY A 64 -7.47 11.96 -3.32
N LEU A 65 -7.84 10.98 -4.15
CA LEU A 65 -8.42 11.24 -5.48
C LEU A 65 -9.66 12.13 -5.41
N LEU A 66 -10.60 11.81 -4.52
CA LEU A 66 -11.81 12.63 -4.33
C LEU A 66 -11.46 14.06 -3.91
N SER A 67 -10.52 14.21 -2.99
CA SER A 67 -10.04 15.53 -2.53
C SER A 67 -9.41 16.32 -3.68
N VAL A 68 -8.62 15.68 -4.55
CA VAL A 68 -8.02 16.32 -5.72
C VAL A 68 -9.07 16.76 -6.74
N PHE A 69 -10.07 15.92 -7.04
CA PHE A 69 -11.17 16.30 -7.94
C PHE A 69 -11.96 17.50 -7.41
N ILE A 70 -12.26 17.53 -6.11
CA ILE A 70 -12.89 18.68 -5.45
C ILE A 70 -11.99 19.93 -5.59
N GLY A 71 -10.67 19.76 -5.49
CA GLY A 71 -9.69 20.82 -5.72
C GLY A 71 -9.79 21.43 -7.13
N PHE A 72 -9.86 20.60 -8.17
CA PHE A 72 -10.06 21.06 -9.55
C PHE A 72 -11.39 21.81 -9.73
N ILE A 73 -12.48 21.30 -9.14
CA ILE A 73 -13.79 22.00 -9.15
C ILE A 73 -13.67 23.37 -8.47
N GLY A 74 -12.98 23.45 -7.33
CA GLY A 74 -12.72 24.70 -6.62
C GLY A 74 -11.93 25.70 -7.44
N LEU A 75 -10.91 25.25 -8.17
CA LEU A 75 -10.11 26.08 -9.08
C LEU A 75 -10.96 26.60 -10.25
N TRP A 76 -11.69 25.72 -10.94
CA TRP A 76 -12.51 26.10 -12.10
C TRP A 76 -13.64 27.06 -11.73
N LYS A 77 -14.35 26.79 -10.63
CA LYS A 77 -15.44 27.66 -10.16
C LYS A 77 -14.95 28.87 -9.37
N LYS A 78 -13.63 28.99 -9.14
CA LYS A 78 -13.01 30.02 -8.29
C LYS A 78 -13.69 30.14 -6.92
N LYS A 79 -14.04 29.00 -6.32
CA LYS A 79 -14.78 28.91 -5.05
C LYS A 79 -13.86 28.43 -3.94
N THR A 80 -13.50 29.32 -3.02
CA THR A 80 -12.58 29.05 -1.90
C THR A 80 -13.04 27.89 -1.01
N VAL A 81 -14.36 27.72 -0.80
CA VAL A 81 -14.91 26.62 0.01
C VAL A 81 -14.45 25.24 -0.49
N PHE A 82 -14.51 24.99 -1.81
CA PHE A 82 -14.06 23.71 -2.37
C PHE A 82 -12.54 23.53 -2.24
N ILE A 83 -11.77 24.62 -2.35
CA ILE A 83 -10.31 24.60 -2.15
C ILE A 83 -9.96 24.25 -0.69
N LEU A 84 -10.73 24.79 0.28
CA LEU A 84 -10.58 24.44 1.70
C LEU A 84 -10.90 22.96 1.96
N VAL A 85 -12.00 22.45 1.41
CA VAL A 85 -12.36 21.02 1.52
C VAL A 85 -11.25 20.14 0.94
N HIS A 86 -10.69 20.51 -0.20
CA HIS A 86 -9.53 19.84 -0.81
C HIS A 86 -8.32 19.79 0.15
N ILE A 87 -7.94 20.94 0.73
CA ILE A 87 -6.81 21.03 1.67
C ILE A 87 -7.05 20.18 2.92
N VAL A 88 -8.25 20.24 3.49
CA VAL A 88 -8.61 19.45 4.68
C VAL A 88 -8.57 17.95 4.35
N GLY A 89 -9.14 17.53 3.23
CA GLY A 89 -9.15 16.13 2.79
C GLY A 89 -7.74 15.58 2.58
N LEU A 90 -6.86 16.31 1.88
CA LEU A 90 -5.46 15.91 1.71
C LEU A 90 -4.71 15.84 3.05
N THR A 91 -4.97 16.77 3.96
CA THR A 91 -4.35 16.78 5.29
C THR A 91 -4.76 15.53 6.09
N ILE A 92 -6.04 15.18 6.09
CA ILE A 92 -6.56 13.96 6.74
C ILE A 92 -5.91 12.71 6.13
N ALA A 93 -5.88 12.60 4.80
CA ALA A 93 -5.25 11.47 4.12
C ALA A 93 -3.77 11.33 4.50
N THR A 94 -3.03 12.45 4.54
CA THR A 94 -1.61 12.47 4.93
C THR A 94 -1.37 11.98 6.36
N ILE A 95 -2.21 12.42 7.31
CA ILE A 95 -2.09 12.01 8.71
C ILE A 95 -2.31 10.50 8.83
N ILE A 96 -3.29 9.94 8.12
CA ILE A 96 -3.56 8.50 8.11
C ILE A 96 -2.37 7.73 7.48
N GLU A 97 -1.85 8.19 6.34
CA GLU A 97 -0.70 7.60 5.64
C GLU A 97 0.56 7.54 6.52
N ILE A 98 0.87 8.63 7.23
CA ILE A 98 1.99 8.67 8.18
C ILE A 98 1.75 7.68 9.33
N SER A 99 0.55 7.70 9.91
CA SER A 99 0.20 6.84 11.05
C SER A 99 0.31 5.35 10.70
N ILE A 100 -0.21 4.95 9.53
CA ILE A 100 -0.15 3.54 9.09
C ILE A 100 1.27 3.13 8.68
N SER A 101 2.07 4.05 8.12
CA SER A 101 3.47 3.80 7.77
C SER A 101 4.32 3.53 9.01
N ILE A 102 4.14 4.34 10.07
CA ILE A 102 4.80 4.14 11.37
C ILE A 102 4.35 2.81 11.98
N ARG A 103 3.03 2.57 12.08
CA ARG A 103 2.48 1.35 12.67
C ARG A 103 2.99 0.08 11.98
N SER A 104 3.06 0.09 10.65
CA SER A 104 3.54 -1.04 9.85
C SER A 104 5.05 -1.26 10.02
N SER A 105 5.82 -0.18 10.13
CA SER A 105 7.26 -0.25 10.41
C SER A 105 7.57 -0.88 11.77
N LEU A 106 6.71 -0.68 12.77
CA LEU A 106 6.85 -1.26 14.11
C LEU A 106 6.39 -2.72 14.20
N ARG A 107 5.51 -3.18 13.29
CA ARG A 107 4.87 -4.51 13.33
C ARG A 107 5.35 -5.48 12.25
N LYS A 108 6.54 -5.27 11.68
CA LYS A 108 7.10 -6.09 10.57
C LYS A 108 7.00 -7.61 10.83
N ASN A 109 7.42 -8.05 12.00
CA ASN A 109 7.46 -9.49 12.34
C ASN A 109 6.08 -10.09 12.69
N GLN A 110 5.04 -9.28 12.84
CA GLN A 110 3.71 -9.80 13.20
C GLN A 110 3.13 -10.62 12.04
N PHE A 111 3.33 -10.20 10.79
CA PHE A 111 2.85 -10.95 9.62
C PHE A 111 3.53 -12.33 9.53
N PHE A 112 4.84 -12.40 9.72
CA PHE A 112 5.57 -13.67 9.71
C PHE A 112 5.01 -14.67 10.72
N LYS A 113 4.73 -14.22 11.95
CA LYS A 113 4.17 -15.08 13.01
C LYS A 113 2.80 -15.65 12.61
N VAL A 114 1.92 -14.81 12.06
CA VAL A 114 0.59 -15.25 11.63
C VAL A 114 0.68 -16.17 10.43
N ALA A 115 1.45 -15.80 9.40
CA ALA A 115 1.67 -16.63 8.22
C ALA A 115 2.26 -18.00 8.59
N ASN A 116 3.27 -18.04 9.46
CA ASN A 116 3.85 -19.30 9.94
C ASN A 116 2.82 -20.15 10.68
N GLN A 117 1.97 -19.56 11.52
CA GLN A 117 0.94 -20.30 12.25
C GLN A 117 -0.16 -20.84 11.33
N SER A 118 -0.69 -20.00 10.43
CA SER A 118 -1.76 -20.39 9.50
C SER A 118 -1.27 -21.47 8.52
N LEU A 119 -0.06 -21.32 7.97
CA LEU A 119 0.54 -22.34 7.11
C LEU A 119 0.85 -23.64 7.88
N TRP A 120 1.23 -23.54 9.15
CA TRP A 120 1.40 -24.72 10.00
C TRP A 120 0.09 -25.48 10.21
N ASN A 121 -1.02 -24.77 10.38
CA ASN A 121 -2.33 -25.40 10.45
C ASN A 121 -2.73 -25.99 9.09
N SER A 122 -2.45 -25.26 7.99
CA SER A 122 -2.82 -25.68 6.63
C SER A 122 -2.13 -26.97 6.21
N ILE A 123 -0.86 -27.19 6.61
CA ILE A 123 -0.13 -28.42 6.26
C ILE A 123 -0.74 -29.67 6.89
N GLN A 124 -1.42 -29.54 8.04
CA GLN A 124 -2.12 -30.67 8.70
C GLN A 124 -3.37 -31.11 7.94
N TYR A 125 -3.94 -30.21 7.13
CA TYR A 125 -5.11 -30.46 6.28
C TYR A 125 -4.76 -30.74 4.83
N TYR A 126 -3.49 -30.58 4.44
CA TYR A 126 -2.99 -30.74 3.06
C TYR A 126 -3.48 -32.03 2.41
N GLU A 127 -3.19 -33.19 3.03
CA GLU A 127 -3.56 -34.50 2.44
C GLU A 127 -5.05 -34.86 2.62
N LYS A 128 -5.80 -34.08 3.41
CA LYS A 128 -7.19 -34.39 3.77
C LYS A 128 -8.21 -33.63 2.94
N HIS A 129 -7.82 -32.46 2.42
CA HIS A 129 -8.74 -31.53 1.79
C HIS A 129 -8.13 -30.99 0.48
N PRO A 130 -8.74 -31.30 -0.68
CA PRO A 130 -8.25 -30.85 -1.99
C PRO A 130 -8.05 -29.34 -2.10
N ASN A 131 -8.84 -28.52 -1.39
CA ASN A 131 -8.69 -27.07 -1.38
C ASN A 131 -7.39 -26.62 -0.70
N TYR A 132 -7.00 -27.28 0.40
CA TYR A 132 -5.73 -27.01 1.07
C TYR A 132 -4.56 -27.49 0.23
N GLU A 133 -4.68 -28.69 -0.34
CA GLU A 133 -3.69 -29.25 -1.26
C GLU A 133 -3.39 -28.27 -2.41
N ASN A 134 -4.43 -27.86 -3.15
CA ASN A 134 -4.31 -26.98 -4.30
C ASN A 134 -3.66 -25.63 -3.96
N GLN A 135 -4.06 -24.98 -2.85
CA GLN A 135 -3.51 -23.68 -2.46
C GLN A 135 -2.06 -23.79 -1.98
N VAL A 136 -1.71 -24.80 -1.19
CA VAL A 136 -0.33 -25.05 -0.77
C VAL A 136 0.55 -25.35 -1.99
N ASP A 137 0.06 -26.20 -2.90
CA ASP A 137 0.77 -26.53 -4.13
C ASP A 137 1.02 -25.32 -5.03
N ASN A 138 0.01 -24.46 -5.20
CA ASN A 138 0.16 -23.21 -5.93
C ASN A 138 1.14 -22.26 -5.25
N LEU A 139 1.10 -22.15 -3.91
CA LEU A 139 2.04 -21.32 -3.16
C LEU A 139 3.48 -21.81 -3.33
N GLN A 140 3.70 -23.13 -3.24
CA GLN A 140 5.02 -23.76 -3.38
C GLN A 140 5.61 -23.53 -4.78
N ARG A 141 4.80 -23.66 -5.83
CA ARG A 141 5.21 -23.39 -7.22
C ARG A 141 5.51 -21.91 -7.46
N GLU A 142 4.61 -21.02 -7.05
CA GLU A 142 4.71 -19.59 -7.33
C GLU A 142 5.88 -18.92 -6.57
N PHE A 143 6.10 -19.33 -5.32
CA PHE A 143 7.11 -18.73 -4.45
C PHE A 143 8.39 -19.58 -4.31
N PHE A 144 8.53 -20.64 -5.10
CA PHE A 144 9.69 -21.55 -5.06
C PHE A 144 10.05 -21.96 -3.62
N CYS A 145 9.03 -22.39 -2.88
CA CYS A 145 9.13 -22.75 -1.48
C CYS A 145 8.59 -24.17 -1.22
N CYS A 146 8.91 -24.76 -0.08
CA CYS A 146 8.40 -26.08 0.29
C CYS A 146 8.15 -26.18 1.79
N GLY A 147 6.98 -26.71 2.16
CA GLY A 147 6.55 -26.78 3.55
C GLY A 147 6.36 -25.40 4.18
N VAL A 148 6.33 -25.34 5.50
CA VAL A 148 6.07 -24.09 6.24
C VAL A 148 7.38 -23.36 6.48
N ARG A 149 8.33 -24.05 7.11
CA ARG A 149 9.70 -23.61 7.39
C ARG A 149 10.71 -24.28 6.47
N SER A 150 10.45 -25.53 6.09
CA SER A 150 11.26 -26.26 5.10
C SER A 150 10.52 -27.50 4.60
N TYR A 151 11.07 -28.15 3.57
CA TYR A 151 10.57 -29.42 3.06
C TYR A 151 10.49 -30.54 4.13
N THR A 152 11.25 -30.44 5.22
CA THR A 152 11.25 -31.42 6.31
C THR A 152 9.95 -31.46 7.10
N ASP A 153 9.11 -30.42 6.98
CA ASP A 153 7.81 -30.35 7.67
C ASP A 153 6.84 -31.46 7.24
N TYR A 154 6.99 -32.00 6.02
CA TYR A 154 6.20 -33.15 5.56
C TYR A 154 6.58 -34.47 6.25
N LYS A 155 7.71 -34.54 6.97
CA LYS A 155 8.19 -35.73 7.69
C LYS A 155 8.21 -37.02 6.85
N ARG A 156 8.56 -36.90 5.57
CA ARG A 156 8.61 -38.02 4.62
C ARG A 156 9.87 -37.98 3.76
N PRO A 157 10.24 -39.10 3.11
CA PRO A 157 11.39 -39.12 2.21
C PRO A 157 11.28 -38.08 1.10
N VAL A 158 12.42 -37.54 0.66
CA VAL A 158 12.50 -36.54 -0.43
C VAL A 158 11.80 -37.00 -1.71
N ILE A 159 11.85 -38.30 -2.01
CA ILE A 159 11.23 -38.88 -3.20
C ILE A 159 9.70 -38.79 -3.18
N THR A 160 9.06 -38.76 -2.01
CA THR A 160 7.61 -38.69 -1.85
C THR A 160 7.08 -37.27 -1.58
N LEU A 161 7.95 -36.24 -1.63
CA LEU A 161 7.53 -34.85 -1.55
C LEU A 161 6.64 -34.46 -2.73
N PRO A 162 5.73 -33.48 -2.55
CA PRO A 162 4.89 -32.99 -3.64
C PRO A 162 5.72 -32.51 -4.83
N LEU A 163 5.19 -32.67 -6.04
CA LEU A 163 5.84 -32.14 -7.24
C LEU A 163 5.96 -30.62 -7.19
N SER A 164 5.04 -29.94 -6.52
CA SER A 164 5.07 -28.49 -6.27
C SER A 164 6.27 -28.01 -5.44
N CYS A 165 6.96 -28.91 -4.72
CA CYS A 165 8.18 -28.59 -3.95
C CYS A 165 9.47 -28.64 -4.79
N LYS A 166 9.39 -28.93 -6.09
CA LYS A 166 10.57 -29.21 -6.93
C LYS A 166 10.52 -28.44 -8.25
N THR A 167 11.69 -27.99 -8.72
CA THR A 167 11.92 -27.63 -10.13
C THR A 167 12.76 -28.73 -10.78
N GLY A 168 12.13 -29.65 -11.50
CA GLY A 168 12.80 -30.86 -11.96
C GLY A 168 13.25 -31.70 -10.76
N ASN A 169 14.57 -31.89 -10.59
CA ASN A 169 15.14 -32.67 -9.50
C ASN A 169 15.59 -31.84 -8.28
N SER A 170 15.58 -30.50 -8.38
CA SER A 170 15.98 -29.63 -7.26
C SER A 170 14.79 -29.34 -6.36
N ILE A 171 15.00 -29.49 -5.05
CA ILE A 171 13.99 -29.18 -4.03
C ILE A 171 14.11 -27.71 -3.65
N HIS A 172 12.98 -27.03 -3.47
CA HIS A 172 12.96 -25.70 -2.91
C HIS A 172 13.47 -25.70 -1.47
N PRO A 173 14.59 -25.00 -1.16
CA PRO A 173 15.17 -25.03 0.19
C PRO A 173 14.39 -24.15 1.18
N LYS A 174 13.70 -23.12 0.68
CA LYS A 174 13.04 -22.09 1.49
C LYS A 174 11.64 -22.54 1.95
N GLY A 175 11.29 -22.25 3.19
CA GLY A 175 9.93 -22.44 3.70
C GLY A 175 8.95 -21.41 3.16
N CYS A 176 7.69 -21.80 2.95
CA CYS A 176 6.69 -20.90 2.40
C CYS A 176 6.29 -19.76 3.33
N ALA A 177 6.41 -19.92 4.65
CA ALA A 177 6.17 -18.83 5.59
C ALA A 177 7.16 -17.68 5.40
N GLU A 178 8.43 -18.00 5.17
CA GLU A 178 9.48 -17.02 4.91
C GLU A 178 9.37 -16.43 3.51
N ALA A 179 9.14 -17.25 2.49
CA ALA A 179 9.00 -16.79 1.11
C ALA A 179 7.83 -15.80 0.95
N LEU A 180 6.67 -16.12 1.55
CA LEU A 180 5.51 -15.25 1.54
C LEU A 180 5.74 -13.99 2.39
N TYR A 181 6.37 -14.11 3.55
CA TYR A 181 6.72 -12.95 4.38
C TYR A 181 7.61 -11.97 3.63
N ASP A 182 8.65 -12.45 2.94
CA ASP A 182 9.57 -11.58 2.20
C ASP A 182 8.86 -10.85 1.07
N TYR A 183 8.00 -11.53 0.32
CA TYR A 183 7.17 -10.90 -0.71
C TYR A 183 6.29 -9.79 -0.12
N ILE A 184 5.57 -10.08 0.97
CA ILE A 184 4.67 -9.12 1.60
C ILE A 184 5.41 -7.95 2.24
N GLN A 185 6.54 -8.21 2.92
CA GLN A 185 7.38 -7.15 3.44
C GLN A 185 7.93 -6.26 2.33
N HIS A 186 8.35 -6.83 1.21
CA HIS A 186 8.82 -6.06 0.08
C HIS A 186 7.73 -5.10 -0.45
N CYS A 187 6.50 -5.59 -0.63
CA CYS A 187 5.35 -4.75 -1.00
C CYS A 187 5.04 -3.67 0.05
N ILE A 188 5.03 -4.02 1.34
CA ILE A 188 4.80 -3.07 2.44
C ILE A 188 5.87 -1.96 2.44
N MET A 189 7.14 -2.32 2.27
CA MET A 189 8.23 -1.35 2.25
C MET A 189 8.11 -0.37 1.08
N ILE A 190 7.78 -0.85 -0.13
CA ILE A 190 7.53 0.02 -1.28
C ILE A 190 6.41 1.02 -0.97
N ILE A 191 5.28 0.56 -0.42
CA ILE A 191 4.15 1.42 -0.05
C ILE A 191 4.58 2.47 0.98
N ILE A 192 5.33 2.08 2.02
CA ILE A 192 5.83 3.00 3.05
C ILE A 192 6.71 4.09 2.43
N TYR A 193 7.63 3.74 1.52
CA TYR A 193 8.47 4.74 0.85
C TYR A 193 7.65 5.72 0.03
N ILE A 194 6.64 5.24 -0.70
CA ILE A 194 5.73 6.10 -1.47
C ILE A 194 4.95 7.02 -0.52
N CYS A 195 4.39 6.50 0.58
CA CYS A 195 3.65 7.32 1.56
C CYS A 195 4.53 8.41 2.18
N ILE A 196 5.78 8.11 2.53
CA ILE A 196 6.71 9.10 3.09
C ILE A 196 7.03 10.19 2.07
N ALA A 197 7.40 9.80 0.84
CA ALA A 197 7.67 10.76 -0.23
C ALA A 197 6.44 11.64 -0.51
N PHE A 198 5.27 11.02 -0.58
CA PHE A 198 4.02 11.72 -0.84
C PHE A 198 3.66 12.71 0.28
N ALA A 199 3.85 12.32 1.54
CA ALA A 199 3.63 13.18 2.70
C ALA A 199 4.54 14.43 2.67
N ILE A 200 5.81 14.27 2.27
CA ILE A 200 6.75 15.39 2.11
C ILE A 200 6.25 16.35 1.02
N ILE A 201 5.84 15.82 -0.14
CA ILE A 201 5.34 16.64 -1.25
C ILE A 201 4.06 17.38 -0.83
N LYS A 202 3.12 16.71 -0.15
CA LYS A 202 1.90 17.33 0.39
C LYS A 202 2.23 18.42 1.41
N ALA A 203 3.22 18.20 2.29
CA ALA A 203 3.66 19.22 3.25
C ALA A 203 4.22 20.48 2.57
N ILE A 204 5.03 20.33 1.53
CA ILE A 204 5.55 21.45 0.72
C ILE A 204 4.38 22.21 0.04
N TYR A 205 3.43 21.48 -0.53
CA TYR A 205 2.24 22.06 -1.15
C TYR A 205 1.36 22.86 -0.15
N LEU A 206 1.16 22.32 1.06
CA LEU A 206 0.41 23.02 2.11
C LEU A 206 1.16 24.26 2.60
N ALA A 207 2.47 24.16 2.82
CA ALA A 207 3.29 25.30 3.24
C ALA A 207 3.26 26.43 2.20
N THR A 208 3.44 26.11 0.91
CA THR A 208 3.37 27.09 -0.18
C THR A 208 1.99 27.73 -0.30
N SER A 209 0.91 26.97 -0.11
CA SER A 209 -0.47 27.48 -0.11
C SER A 209 -0.71 28.47 1.05
N ILE A 210 -0.24 28.16 2.26
CA ILE A 210 -0.37 29.04 3.43
C ILE A 210 0.46 30.33 3.24
N LEU A 211 1.69 30.22 2.74
CA LEU A 211 2.55 31.38 2.49
C LEU A 211 1.94 32.35 1.46
N LEU A 212 1.33 31.81 0.40
CA LEU A 212 0.68 32.61 -0.64
C LEU A 212 -0.62 33.26 -0.15
N TYR A 213 -1.40 32.55 0.67
CA TYR A 213 -2.58 33.12 1.32
C TYR A 213 -2.21 34.33 2.20
N ARG A 214 -1.21 34.18 3.07
CA ARG A 214 -0.71 35.28 3.93
C ARG A 214 -0.17 36.46 3.12
N LYS A 215 0.52 36.21 2.01
CA LYS A 215 1.02 37.27 1.12
C LYS A 215 -0.13 38.04 0.45
N SER A 216 -1.19 37.35 0.07
CA SER A 216 -2.40 37.99 -0.49
C SER A 216 -3.09 38.88 0.55
N GLU A 217 -3.25 38.40 1.78
CA GLU A 217 -3.86 39.15 2.86
C GLU A 217 -3.07 40.43 3.19
N LYS A 218 -1.73 40.32 3.33
CA LYS A 218 -0.87 41.49 3.56
C LYS A 218 -0.99 42.53 2.46
N ASN A 219 -1.05 42.10 1.20
CA ASN A 219 -1.19 43.03 0.07
C ASN A 219 -2.57 43.72 0.05
N ASN A 220 -3.62 43.05 0.52
CA ASN A 220 -4.96 43.65 0.64
C ASN A 220 -5.05 44.67 1.79
N LEU A 221 -4.23 44.53 2.84
CA LEU A 221 -4.17 45.49 3.94
C LEU A 221 -3.30 46.73 3.64
N SER A 222 -2.40 46.64 2.65
CA SER A 222 -1.53 47.75 2.25
C SER A 222 -2.12 48.70 1.21
N VAL A 223 -3.36 48.47 0.78
CA VAL A 223 -4.13 49.30 -0.16
C VAL A 223 -5.27 49.94 0.60
#